data_AF-A0A2T5PQA4-F1
#
_entry.id   AF-A0A2T5PQA4-F1
#
_cell.length_a   1.000
_cell.length_b   1.000
_cell.length_c   1.000
_cell.angle_alpha   90.00
_cell.angle_beta   90.00
_cell.angle_gamma   90.00
#
_symmetry.space_group_name_H-M   'P 1'
#
loop_
_entity.id
_entity.type
_entity.pdbx_description
1 polymer ?
#
loop_
_entity_poly.entity_id
_entity_poly.type
_entity_poly.pdbx_seq_one_letter_code
_entity_poly.pdbx_strand_id
1 'polypeptide(L)'
;MKVVAARRVVLDLSESLLNEDGAQVSGLVNVTGGAVFDDDERLLPLCSGFLTQHAKEESLSITSVETYGKNLGYAHQYLKTRREFATASSDEAFLEVSRSLLAEYIAHLIENEELSTKTVRNRDATLLSFYDSYLCAPTFRGPVLREDNPYEKGLISPSPKKNLVIPCSLLELETLITFSDCERERGDFQGSCRVSVSRCL
;
A
#
# COMPACT_ATOMS: atom_id res chain seq x y z
N MET A 1 -11.05 8.96 -6.99
CA MET A 1 -9.87 8.78 -6.13
C MET A 1 -8.66 8.62 -7.02
N LYS A 2 -7.62 9.40 -6.74
CA LYS A 2 -6.39 9.44 -7.53
C LYS A 2 -5.21 9.36 -6.58
N VAL A 3 -4.19 8.59 -6.96
CA VAL A 3 -2.94 8.49 -6.21
C VAL A 3 -1.81 8.90 -7.14
N VAL A 4 -0.96 9.80 -6.65
CA VAL A 4 0.24 10.26 -7.35
C VAL A 4 1.45 9.90 -6.49
N ALA A 5 2.43 9.20 -7.07
CA ALA A 5 3.68 8.89 -6.41
C ALA A 5 4.85 9.36 -7.27
N ALA A 6 5.84 9.98 -6.64
CA ALA A 6 7.02 10.50 -7.34
C ALA A 6 8.27 10.28 -6.48
N ARG A 7 9.40 9.95 -7.12
CA ARG A 7 10.71 9.87 -6.47
C ARG A 7 11.74 10.53 -7.34
N ARG A 8 12.34 11.61 -6.82
CA ARG A 8 13.39 12.39 -7.49
C ARG A 8 12.96 12.81 -8.91
N VAL A 9 11.68 13.14 -9.07
CA VAL A 9 11.13 13.64 -10.34
C VAL A 9 11.35 15.14 -10.37
N VAL A 10 11.95 15.62 -11.45
CA VAL A 10 12.09 17.06 -11.69
C VAL A 10 10.74 17.58 -12.19
N LEU A 11 10.21 18.59 -11.50
CA LEU A 11 8.97 19.25 -11.85
C LEU A 11 9.26 20.72 -12.15
N ASP A 12 8.83 21.17 -13.32
CA ASP A 12 8.94 22.57 -13.70
C ASP A 12 7.73 23.34 -13.20
N LEU A 13 7.97 24.30 -12.31
CA LEU A 13 6.93 25.14 -11.72
C LEU A 13 6.76 26.49 -12.45
N SER A 14 7.51 26.74 -13.53
CA SER A 14 7.40 27.99 -14.30
C SER A 14 5.97 28.27 -14.77
N GLU A 15 5.27 27.25 -15.23
CA GLU A 15 3.88 27.30 -15.71
C GLU A 15 2.85 26.94 -14.61
N SER A 16 3.21 27.05 -13.32
CA SER A 16 2.29 26.73 -12.23
C SER A 16 1.13 27.71 -12.16
N LEU A 17 -0.10 27.20 -12.07
CA LEU A 17 -1.31 28.01 -11.81
C LEU A 17 -1.24 28.80 -10.49
N LEU A 18 -0.37 28.39 -9.55
CA LEU A 18 -0.10 29.17 -8.33
C LEU A 18 0.53 30.54 -8.63
N ASN A 19 1.12 30.72 -9.81
CA ASN A 19 1.72 31.98 -10.25
C ASN A 19 0.69 33.01 -10.75
N GLU A 20 -0.57 32.62 -10.94
CA GLU A 20 -1.62 33.54 -11.40
C GLU A 20 -2.18 34.38 -10.23
N ASP A 21 -2.50 33.75 -9.09
CA ASP A 21 -3.20 34.40 -7.96
C ASP A 21 -2.55 34.14 -6.57
N GLY A 22 -1.40 33.46 -6.51
CA GLY A 22 -0.82 32.92 -5.27
C GLY A 22 0.64 33.30 -5.00
N ALA A 23 1.26 32.57 -4.06
CA ALA A 23 2.69 32.69 -3.80
C ALA A 23 3.49 32.22 -5.03
N GLN A 24 4.33 33.10 -5.59
CA GLN A 24 5.12 32.77 -6.77
C GLN A 24 6.03 31.56 -6.50
N VAL A 25 5.88 30.54 -7.33
CA VAL A 25 6.73 29.35 -7.37
C VAL A 25 7.34 29.25 -8.76
N SER A 26 8.67 29.23 -8.84
CA SER A 26 9.38 29.20 -10.12
C SER A 26 10.55 28.24 -10.08
N GLY A 27 10.83 27.62 -11.23
CA GLY A 27 12.02 26.80 -11.45
C GLY A 27 11.79 25.30 -11.33
N LEU A 28 12.88 24.56 -11.54
CA LEU A 28 12.90 23.10 -11.50
C LEU A 28 13.07 22.62 -10.05
N VAL A 29 12.09 21.86 -9.56
CA VAL A 29 12.10 21.30 -8.20
C VAL A 29 12.15 19.79 -8.27
N ASN A 30 13.03 19.19 -7.47
CA ASN A 30 13.04 17.74 -7.27
C ASN A 30 11.98 17.33 -6.25
N VAL A 31 11.01 16.54 -6.69
CA VAL A 31 9.87 16.10 -5.88
C VAL A 31 10.00 14.62 -5.54
N THR A 32 9.87 14.32 -4.25
CA THR A 32 9.70 12.96 -3.73
C THR A 32 8.54 12.97 -2.74
N GLY A 33 7.53 12.15 -3.00
CA GLY A 33 6.34 12.07 -2.16
C GLY A 33 5.24 11.18 -2.73
N GLY A 34 4.15 11.07 -1.98
CA GLY A 34 2.91 10.44 -2.41
C GLY A 34 1.73 11.29 -1.98
N ALA A 35 0.77 11.45 -2.89
CA ALA A 35 -0.46 12.23 -2.66
C ALA A 35 -1.68 11.38 -3.00
N VAL A 36 -2.68 11.42 -2.13
CA VAL A 36 -3.98 10.78 -2.33
C VAL A 36 -5.04 11.87 -2.44
N PHE A 37 -5.86 11.78 -3.47
CA PHE A 37 -6.99 12.67 -3.72
C PHE A 37 -8.27 11.85 -3.72
N ASP A 38 -9.34 12.37 -3.11
CA ASP A 38 -10.65 11.74 -3.11
C ASP A 38 -11.33 11.82 -4.50
N ASP A 39 -12.63 11.50 -4.58
CA ASP A 39 -13.40 11.58 -5.83
C ASP A 39 -13.70 13.02 -6.25
N ASP A 40 -13.65 13.98 -5.32
CA ASP A 40 -13.85 15.42 -5.55
C ASP A 40 -12.52 16.16 -5.82
N GLU A 41 -11.45 15.42 -6.10
CA GLU A 41 -10.07 15.92 -6.28
C GLU A 41 -9.49 16.67 -5.07
N ARG A 42 -10.04 16.45 -3.87
CA ARG A 42 -9.51 17.03 -2.64
C ARG A 42 -8.38 16.16 -2.11
N LEU A 43 -7.28 16.81 -1.74
CA LEU A 43 -6.14 16.14 -1.12
C LEU A 43 -6.56 15.54 0.23
N LEU A 44 -6.09 14.33 0.53
CA LEU A 44 -6.17 13.68 1.84
C LEU A 44 -4.84 13.88 2.60
N PRO A 45 -4.73 14.88 3.52
CA PRO A 45 -3.45 15.29 4.08
C PRO A 45 -2.77 14.25 4.96
N LEU A 46 -3.50 13.50 5.79
CA LEU A 46 -2.91 12.48 6.67
C LEU A 46 -2.37 11.31 5.85
N CYS A 47 -3.16 10.80 4.90
CA CYS A 47 -2.71 9.75 3.99
C CYS A 47 -1.51 10.20 3.16
N SER A 48 -1.57 11.40 2.58
CA SER A 48 -0.47 11.95 1.76
C SER A 48 0.80 12.23 2.58
N GLY A 49 0.64 12.67 3.83
CA GLY A 49 1.74 12.89 4.77
C GLY A 49 2.49 11.60 5.08
N PHE A 50 1.76 10.54 5.41
CA PHE A 50 2.30 9.19 5.62
C PHE A 50 3.08 8.68 4.40
N LEU A 51 2.45 8.72 3.22
CA LEU A 51 3.09 8.27 1.97
C LEU A 51 4.34 9.07 1.64
N THR A 52 4.30 10.38 1.86
CA THR A 52 5.43 11.28 1.60
C THR A 52 6.58 11.02 2.55
N GLN A 53 6.31 10.75 3.83
CA GLN A 53 7.34 10.37 4.80
C GLN A 53 8.07 9.10 4.33
N HIS A 54 7.33 8.03 4.07
CA HIS A 54 7.91 6.76 3.62
C HIS A 54 8.61 6.85 2.25
N ALA A 55 8.10 7.68 1.34
CA ALA A 55 8.74 7.90 0.05
C ALA A 55 10.12 8.57 0.21
N LYS A 56 10.24 9.53 1.14
CA LYS A 56 11.47 10.29 1.42
C LYS A 56 12.50 9.50 2.23
N GLU A 57 12.04 8.71 3.19
CA GLU A 57 12.88 7.80 3.99
C GLU A 57 13.31 6.56 3.19
N GLU A 58 12.78 6.39 1.97
CA GLU A 58 12.99 5.23 1.11
C GLU A 58 12.57 3.89 1.75
N SER A 59 11.75 3.94 2.80
CA SER A 59 11.21 2.78 3.50
C SER A 59 10.09 2.08 2.72
N LEU A 60 9.50 2.75 1.72
CA LEU A 60 8.61 2.14 0.72
C LEU A 60 9.14 2.35 -0.71
N SER A 61 8.92 1.36 -1.58
CA SER A 61 9.10 1.54 -3.03
C SER A 61 8.01 2.45 -3.60
N ILE A 62 8.20 3.03 -4.79
CA ILE A 62 7.18 3.88 -5.41
C ILE A 62 5.90 3.11 -5.72
N THR A 63 6.02 1.88 -6.19
CA THR A 63 4.87 0.98 -6.38
C THR A 63 4.14 0.69 -5.05
N SER A 64 4.89 0.55 -3.95
CA SER A 64 4.31 0.39 -2.62
C SER A 64 3.59 1.66 -2.15
N VAL A 65 4.13 2.84 -2.43
CA VAL A 65 3.48 4.13 -2.13
C VAL A 65 2.14 4.23 -2.86
N GLU A 66 2.10 3.89 -4.15
CA GLU A 66 0.83 3.87 -4.91
C GLU A 66 -0.17 2.85 -4.35
N THR A 67 0.30 1.66 -4.02
CA THR A 67 -0.53 0.59 -3.46
C THR A 67 -1.10 1.01 -2.11
N TYR A 68 -0.27 1.58 -1.23
CA TYR A 68 -0.69 2.04 0.08
C TYR A 68 -1.67 3.21 -0.04
N GLY A 69 -1.42 4.15 -0.95
CA GLY A 69 -2.36 5.25 -1.22
C GLY A 69 -3.72 4.77 -1.68
N LYS A 70 -3.79 3.76 -2.56
CA LYS A 70 -5.06 3.16 -2.99
C LYS A 70 -5.77 2.48 -1.82
N ASN A 71 -5.05 1.68 -1.05
CA ASN A 71 -5.60 0.97 0.11
C ASN A 71 -6.18 1.94 1.16
N LEU A 72 -5.48 3.04 1.44
CA LEU A 72 -5.96 4.11 2.32
C LEU A 72 -7.17 4.83 1.73
N GLY A 73 -7.15 5.12 0.42
CA GLY A 73 -8.28 5.73 -0.27
C GLY A 73 -9.56 4.89 -0.20
N TYR A 74 -9.46 3.56 -0.36
CA TYR A 74 -10.61 2.67 -0.22
C TYR A 74 -11.17 2.66 1.21
N ALA A 75 -10.30 2.62 2.22
CA ALA A 75 -10.73 2.72 3.62
C ALA A 75 -11.41 4.06 3.90
N HIS A 76 -10.84 5.16 3.39
CA HIS A 76 -11.41 6.50 3.51
C HIS A 76 -12.82 6.58 2.89
N GLN A 77 -12.99 6.08 1.66
CA GLN A 77 -14.29 6.03 0.99
C GLN A 77 -15.32 5.25 1.81
N TYR A 78 -14.93 4.09 2.35
CA TYR A 78 -15.81 3.31 3.23
C TYR A 78 -16.20 4.12 4.49
N LEU A 79 -15.24 4.76 5.16
CA LEU A 79 -15.52 5.56 6.36
C LEU A 79 -16.47 6.72 6.07
N LYS A 80 -16.37 7.38 4.91
CA LYS A 80 -17.27 8.47 4.52
C LYS A 80 -18.73 8.03 4.33
N THR A 81 -19.00 6.74 4.11
CA THR A 81 -20.37 6.21 4.07
C THR A 81 -21.02 6.15 5.46
N ARG A 82 -20.23 6.22 6.53
CA ARG A 82 -20.73 6.16 7.91
C ARG A 82 -21.25 7.51 8.34
N ARG A 83 -22.41 7.50 9.01
CA ARG A 83 -23.10 8.72 9.44
C ARG A 83 -22.22 9.61 10.31
N GLU A 84 -21.39 9.04 11.18
CA GLU A 84 -20.49 9.78 12.06
C GLU A 84 -19.34 10.50 11.33
N PHE A 85 -18.99 10.08 10.10
CA PHE A 85 -17.90 10.68 9.32
C PHE A 85 -18.36 11.36 8.03
N ALA A 86 -19.67 11.36 7.74
CA ALA A 86 -20.24 11.97 6.55
C ALA A 86 -19.85 13.45 6.41
N THR A 87 -19.77 14.18 7.53
CA THR A 87 -19.37 15.60 7.57
C THR A 87 -17.91 15.84 7.95
N ALA A 88 -17.13 14.79 8.23
CA ALA A 88 -15.71 14.93 8.56
C ALA A 88 -14.96 15.58 7.39
N SER A 89 -14.07 16.51 7.70
CA SER A 89 -13.19 17.15 6.72
C SER A 89 -12.14 16.17 6.25
N SER A 90 -12.01 15.98 4.94
CA SER A 90 -10.95 15.16 4.36
C SER A 90 -10.85 13.78 5.04
N ASP A 91 -9.66 13.37 5.48
CA ASP A 91 -9.30 12.08 6.06
C ASP A 91 -9.23 12.09 7.60
N GLU A 92 -9.80 13.09 8.27
CA GLU A 92 -9.86 13.19 9.74
C GLU A 92 -10.58 12.01 10.40
N ALA A 93 -11.43 11.29 9.67
CA ALA A 93 -12.07 10.07 10.15
C ALA A 93 -11.07 9.04 10.69
N PHE A 94 -9.83 9.01 10.19
CA PHE A 94 -8.79 8.11 10.70
C PHE A 94 -8.32 8.45 12.12
N LEU A 95 -8.49 9.69 12.59
CA LEU A 95 -8.14 10.09 13.95
C LEU A 95 -9.15 9.54 14.97
N GLU A 96 -10.41 9.37 14.58
CA GLU A 96 -11.51 9.01 15.50
C GLU A 96 -12.03 7.57 15.32
N VAL A 97 -11.75 6.93 14.18
CA VAL A 97 -12.29 5.60 13.87
C VAL A 97 -11.87 4.56 14.91
N SER A 98 -12.85 3.79 15.41
CA SER A 98 -12.60 2.72 16.37
C SER A 98 -12.11 1.43 15.69
N ARG A 99 -11.45 0.55 16.46
CA ARG A 99 -11.10 -0.80 15.98
C ARG A 99 -12.34 -1.58 15.51
N SER A 100 -13.50 -1.39 16.13
CA SER A 100 -14.74 -2.06 15.74
C SER A 100 -15.20 -1.64 14.34
N LEU A 101 -15.15 -0.35 14.01
CA LEU A 101 -15.48 0.13 12.66
C LEU A 101 -14.48 -0.33 11.61
N LEU A 102 -13.19 -0.41 11.96
CA LEU A 102 -12.19 -1.02 11.08
C LEU A 102 -12.47 -2.51 10.88
N ALA A 103 -12.94 -3.23 11.91
CA ALA A 103 -13.37 -4.62 11.75
C ALA A 103 -14.60 -4.76 10.85
N GLU A 104 -15.57 -3.84 10.95
CA GLU A 104 -16.69 -3.76 10.01
C GLU A 104 -16.20 -3.53 8.58
N TYR A 105 -15.22 -2.64 8.37
CA TYR A 105 -14.60 -2.45 7.06
C TYR A 105 -13.96 -3.75 6.54
N ILE A 106 -13.17 -4.43 7.36
CA ILE A 106 -12.55 -5.71 6.97
C ILE A 106 -13.60 -6.78 6.64
N ALA A 107 -14.71 -6.85 7.39
CA ALA A 107 -15.82 -7.75 7.10
C ALA A 107 -16.49 -7.38 5.76
N HIS A 108 -16.73 -6.09 5.51
CA HIS A 108 -17.26 -5.60 4.24
C HIS A 108 -16.40 -6.00 3.04
N LEU A 109 -15.07 -5.91 3.17
CA LEU A 109 -14.15 -6.34 2.11
C LEU A 109 -14.27 -7.83 1.77
N ILE A 110 -14.58 -8.66 2.76
CA ILE A 110 -14.69 -10.11 2.62
C ILE A 110 -16.08 -10.51 2.10
N GLU A 111 -17.13 -9.94 2.69
CA GLU A 111 -18.51 -10.41 2.53
C GLU A 111 -19.24 -9.67 1.40
N ASN A 112 -18.90 -8.41 1.14
CA ASN A 112 -19.59 -7.59 0.14
C ASN A 112 -18.73 -7.31 -1.10
N GLU A 113 -17.44 -7.01 -0.94
CA GLU A 113 -16.52 -6.86 -2.08
C GLU A 113 -15.93 -8.20 -2.55
N GLU A 114 -16.17 -9.29 -1.81
CA GLU A 114 -15.70 -10.66 -2.12
C GLU A 114 -14.19 -10.74 -2.43
N LEU A 115 -13.38 -9.90 -1.76
CA LEU A 115 -11.96 -9.84 -2.04
C LEU A 115 -11.22 -11.06 -1.51
N SER A 116 -10.15 -11.44 -2.21
CA SER A 116 -9.26 -12.51 -1.76
C SER A 116 -8.67 -12.20 -0.38
N THR A 117 -8.46 -13.23 0.44
CA THR A 117 -7.85 -13.06 1.77
C THR A 117 -6.48 -12.39 1.71
N LYS A 118 -5.73 -12.58 0.60
CA LYS A 118 -4.43 -11.93 0.38
C LYS A 118 -4.60 -10.41 0.18
N THR A 119 -5.60 -9.99 -0.60
CA THR A 119 -5.91 -8.58 -0.83
C THR A 119 -6.39 -7.90 0.44
N VAL A 120 -7.31 -8.54 1.18
CA VAL A 120 -7.80 -8.04 2.48
C VAL A 120 -6.66 -7.89 3.46
N ARG A 121 -5.77 -8.90 3.55
CA ARG A 121 -4.58 -8.85 4.42
C ARG A 121 -3.64 -7.70 4.04
N ASN A 122 -3.46 -7.44 2.76
CA ASN A 122 -2.64 -6.33 2.29
C ASN A 122 -3.25 -4.97 2.67
N ARG A 123 -4.57 -4.79 2.47
CA ARG A 123 -5.28 -3.56 2.88
C ARG A 123 -5.20 -3.33 4.39
N ASP A 124 -5.42 -4.37 5.18
CA ASP A 124 -5.34 -4.34 6.64
C ASP A 124 -3.91 -4.05 7.14
N ALA A 125 -2.89 -4.61 6.49
CA ALA A 125 -1.48 -4.32 6.80
C ALA A 125 -1.08 -2.88 6.45
N THR A 126 -1.64 -2.31 5.39
CA THR A 126 -1.45 -0.87 5.11
C THR A 126 -2.03 -0.01 6.23
N LEU A 127 -3.25 -0.33 6.71
CA LEU A 127 -3.86 0.40 7.82
C LEU A 127 -3.05 0.25 9.11
N LEU A 128 -2.62 -0.96 9.46
CA LEU A 128 -1.73 -1.18 10.60
C LEU A 128 -0.48 -0.31 10.49
N SER A 129 0.20 -0.32 9.34
CA SER A 129 1.39 0.52 9.12
C SER A 129 1.08 2.00 9.30
N PHE A 130 -0.05 2.46 8.78
CA PHE A 130 -0.47 3.86 8.88
C PHE A 130 -0.71 4.30 10.34
N TYR A 131 -1.32 3.43 11.16
CA TYR A 131 -1.48 3.70 12.59
C TYR A 131 -0.17 3.59 13.35
N ASP A 132 0.53 2.46 13.26
CA ASP A 132 1.70 2.14 14.06
C ASP A 132 2.90 3.05 13.79
N SER A 133 3.11 3.46 12.54
CA SER A 133 4.31 4.21 12.14
C SER A 133 4.09 5.69 11.87
N TYR A 134 2.83 6.15 11.92
CA TYR A 134 2.52 7.54 11.56
C TYR A 134 1.51 8.21 12.48
N LEU A 135 0.27 7.71 12.59
CA LEU A 135 -0.74 8.38 13.43
C LEU A 135 -0.46 8.24 14.93
N CYS A 136 -0.04 7.05 15.36
CA CYS A 136 0.21 6.70 16.76
C CYS A 136 1.70 6.68 17.12
N ALA A 137 2.56 7.15 16.22
CA ALA A 137 3.99 7.32 16.46
C ALA A 137 4.36 8.80 16.46
N PRO A 138 5.37 9.20 17.26
CA PRO A 138 5.93 10.54 17.14
C PRO A 138 6.55 10.68 15.75
N THR A 139 6.13 11.70 15.01
CA THR A 139 6.75 12.02 13.72
C THR A 139 7.88 13.02 13.92
N PHE A 140 8.80 13.13 12.95
CA PHE A 140 9.83 14.17 12.98
C PHE A 140 9.26 15.60 13.09
N ARG A 141 7.97 15.78 12.77
CA ARG A 141 7.30 17.08 12.70
C ARG A 141 6.49 17.47 13.93
N GLY A 142 6.35 16.60 14.94
CA GLY A 142 5.53 16.94 16.09
C GLY A 142 5.11 15.77 16.98
N PRO A 143 4.22 16.04 17.95
CA PRO A 143 3.69 15.03 18.84
C PRO A 143 2.87 14.00 18.06
N VAL A 144 2.54 12.91 18.75
CA VAL A 144 1.66 11.85 18.25
C VAL A 144 0.31 12.47 17.83
N LEU A 145 -0.20 12.09 16.65
CA LEU A 145 -1.47 12.61 16.11
C LEU A 145 -2.68 11.95 16.76
N ARG A 146 -2.52 10.71 17.24
CA ARG A 146 -3.56 9.93 17.90
C ARG A 146 -2.96 9.03 18.99
N GLU A 147 -3.43 9.16 20.23
CA GLU A 147 -2.89 8.41 21.36
C GLU A 147 -3.38 6.94 21.40
N ASP A 148 -4.63 6.70 21.03
CA ASP A 148 -5.24 5.36 21.07
C ASP A 148 -4.99 4.62 19.75
N ASN A 149 -4.16 3.58 19.78
CA ASN A 149 -3.88 2.80 18.57
C ASN A 149 -4.93 1.68 18.37
N PRO A 150 -5.81 1.76 17.35
CA PRO A 150 -6.79 0.71 17.10
C PRO A 150 -6.14 -0.61 16.64
N TYR A 151 -4.86 -0.61 16.27
CA TYR A 151 -4.06 -1.76 15.85
C TYR A 151 -3.13 -2.32 16.93
N GLU A 152 -3.23 -1.88 18.20
CA GLU A 152 -2.38 -2.38 19.30
C GLU A 152 -2.39 -3.93 19.43
N LYS A 153 -3.54 -4.57 19.15
CA LYS A 153 -3.69 -6.03 19.16
C LYS A 153 -3.26 -6.71 17.85
N GLY A 154 -2.56 -6.00 16.98
CA GLY A 154 -2.18 -6.41 15.64
C GLY A 154 -3.35 -6.40 14.65
N LEU A 155 -3.12 -7.08 13.53
CA LEU A 155 -4.01 -7.13 12.36
C LEU A 155 -5.41 -7.65 12.71
N ILE A 156 -6.43 -7.10 12.04
CA ILE A 156 -7.84 -7.42 12.25
C ILE A 156 -8.27 -8.55 11.33
N SER A 157 -7.73 -8.56 10.11
CA SER A 157 -8.00 -9.59 9.10
C SER A 157 -7.52 -10.98 9.54
N PRO A 158 -8.26 -12.04 9.14
CA PRO A 158 -7.79 -13.41 9.34
C PRO A 158 -6.50 -13.66 8.56
N SER A 159 -5.69 -14.60 9.03
CA SER A 159 -4.50 -15.04 8.31
C SER A 159 -4.87 -15.56 6.91
N PRO A 160 -4.13 -15.16 5.86
CA PRO A 160 -4.42 -15.63 4.51
C PRO A 160 -4.27 -17.15 4.44
N LYS A 161 -5.17 -17.81 3.69
CA LYS A 161 -5.03 -19.24 3.42
C LYS A 161 -3.72 -19.45 2.66
N LYS A 162 -2.89 -20.39 3.11
CA LYS A 162 -1.64 -20.73 2.41
C LYS A 162 -2.03 -21.25 1.02
N ASN A 163 -1.61 -20.56 -0.04
CA ASN A 163 -1.61 -21.15 -1.37
C ASN A 163 -0.68 -22.37 -1.29
N LEU A 164 -1.18 -23.57 -1.58
CA LEU A 164 -0.28 -24.70 -1.81
C LEU A 164 0.64 -24.29 -2.95
N VAL A 165 1.94 -24.28 -2.70
CA VAL A 165 2.92 -24.32 -3.79
C VAL A 165 2.67 -25.66 -4.46
N ILE A 166 2.12 -25.65 -5.67
CA ILE A 166 1.99 -26.85 -6.47
C ILE A 166 3.40 -27.10 -7.03
N PRO A 167 4.12 -28.14 -6.58
CA PRO A 167 5.41 -28.47 -7.17
C PRO A 167 5.19 -28.85 -8.64
N CYS A 168 6.10 -28.47 -9.53
CA CYS A 168 6.05 -29.03 -10.88
C CYS A 168 6.27 -30.54 -10.78
N SER A 169 5.52 -31.30 -11.55
CA SER A 169 5.77 -32.73 -11.72
C SER A 169 7.09 -32.92 -12.47
N LEU A 170 7.71 -34.11 -12.30
CA LEU A 170 8.93 -34.47 -13.03
C LEU A 170 8.69 -34.40 -14.55
N LEU A 171 7.49 -34.78 -15.00
CA LEU A 171 7.09 -34.79 -16.40
C LEU A 171 7.00 -33.38 -17.00
N GLU A 172 6.42 -32.42 -16.26
CA GLU A 172 6.36 -31.02 -16.68
C GLU A 172 7.77 -30.42 -16.79
N LEU A 173 8.67 -30.79 -15.88
CA LEU A 173 10.06 -30.33 -15.89
C LEU A 173 10.86 -30.95 -17.05
N GLU A 174 10.70 -32.25 -17.31
CA GLU A 174 11.29 -32.93 -18.48
C GLU A 174 10.80 -32.32 -19.79
N THR A 175 9.51 -31.96 -19.85
CA THR A 175 8.93 -31.26 -21.00
C THR A 175 9.57 -29.89 -21.17
N LEU A 176 9.72 -29.10 -20.10
CA LEU A 176 10.40 -27.79 -20.16
C LEU A 176 11.87 -27.89 -20.60
N ILE A 177 12.61 -28.92 -20.15
CA ILE A 177 13.99 -29.17 -20.57
C ILE A 177 14.06 -29.53 -22.06
N THR A 178 13.11 -30.34 -22.54
CA THR A 178 13.11 -30.86 -23.92
C THR A 178 12.68 -29.79 -24.93
N PHE A 179 11.80 -28.86 -24.54
CA PHE A 179 11.22 -27.84 -25.42
C PHE A 179 11.78 -26.43 -25.22
N SER A 180 12.69 -26.20 -24.26
CA SER A 180 13.40 -24.92 -24.19
C SER A 180 14.49 -24.86 -25.26
N ASP A 181 14.54 -23.80 -26.07
CA ASP A 181 15.58 -23.59 -27.09
C ASP A 181 16.87 -22.95 -26.52
N CYS A 182 16.88 -22.63 -25.22
CA CYS A 182 17.97 -21.93 -24.55
C CYS A 182 18.77 -22.88 -23.64
N GLU A 183 20.03 -23.15 -24.00
CA GLU A 183 20.93 -24.01 -23.20
C GLU A 183 21.14 -23.51 -21.76
N ARG A 184 21.05 -22.19 -21.52
CA ARG A 184 21.15 -21.62 -20.18
C ARG A 184 19.97 -22.04 -19.30
N GLU A 185 18.76 -21.97 -19.85
CA GLU A 185 17.53 -22.37 -19.15
C GLU A 185 17.50 -23.88 -18.90
N ARG A 186 17.94 -24.69 -19.89
CA ARG A 186 18.11 -26.14 -19.72
C ARG A 186 19.05 -26.46 -18.55
N GLY A 187 20.16 -25.73 -18.46
CA GLY A 187 21.12 -25.86 -17.35
C GLY A 187 20.51 -25.56 -15.98
N ASP A 188 19.69 -24.50 -15.88
CA ASP A 188 19.01 -24.12 -14.64
C ASP A 188 17.95 -25.15 -14.20
N PHE A 189 17.19 -25.72 -15.15
CA PHE A 189 16.23 -26.79 -14.89
C PHE A 189 16.94 -28.09 -14.44
N GLN A 190 18.02 -28.48 -15.11
CA GLN A 190 18.79 -29.69 -14.77
C GLN A 190 19.55 -29.54 -13.44
N GLY A 191 20.08 -28.35 -13.15
CA GLY A 191 20.73 -28.03 -11.88
C GLY A 191 19.78 -28.13 -10.69
N SER A 192 18.53 -27.68 -10.88
CA SER A 192 17.47 -27.79 -9.87
C SER A 192 17.08 -29.25 -9.57
N CYS A 193 17.13 -30.15 -10.56
CA CYS A 193 16.95 -31.60 -10.35
C CYS A 193 18.03 -32.23 -9.47
N ARG A 194 19.30 -31.86 -9.65
CA ARG A 194 20.42 -32.46 -8.89
C ARG A 194 20.39 -32.11 -7.41
N VAL A 195 19.96 -30.90 -7.06
CA VAL A 195 19.91 -30.44 -5.66
C VAL A 195 18.81 -31.15 -4.86
N SER A 196 17.69 -31.49 -5.49
CA SER A 196 16.57 -32.17 -4.83
C SER A 196 16.87 -33.64 -4.49
N VAL A 197 17.67 -34.35 -5.31
CA VAL A 197 18.03 -35.76 -5.05
C VAL A 197 19.05 -35.88 -3.90
N SER A 198 19.98 -34.93 -3.78
CA SER A 198 20.96 -34.95 -2.67
C SER A 198 20.41 -34.56 -1.30
N ARG A 199 19.16 -34.06 -1.20
CA ARG A 199 18.52 -33.72 0.08
C ARG A 199 17.52 -34.79 0.58
N CYS A 200 17.34 -35.88 -0.15
CA CYS A 200 16.47 -37.00 0.22
C CYS A 200 17.24 -38.30 0.58
N LEU A 201 18.54 -38.20 0.86
CA LEU A 201 19.36 -39.29 1.41
C LEU A 201 19.93 -38.89 2.78
#